data_AF-A0A0Q4DC02-F1
#
_entry.id   AF-A0A0Q4DC02-F1
#
_cell.length_a   1.000
_cell.length_b   1.000
_cell.length_c   1.000
_cell.angle_alpha   90.00
_cell.angle_beta   90.00
_cell.angle_gamma   90.00
#
_symmetry.space_group_name_H-M   'P 1'
#
loop_
_entity.id
_entity.type
_entity.pdbx_description
1 polymer ?
#
loop_
_entity_poly.entity_id
_entity_poly.type
_entity_poly.pdbx_seq_one_letter_code
_entity_poly.pdbx_strand_id
1 'polypeptide(L)'
;MIAEIEKYIEIQNNIDEVLKNSPFKMSYIIEKSGIKKPTFFKKLKEKRFTPEELLVISKTIEVKPWRNETKEETLESLRKTEQDFKNGKGIPGETVLEDMRKRIEKYKDDALRNI
;
A
#
# COMPACT_ATOMS: atom_id res chain seq x y z
N MET A 1 15.72 25.70 -7.17
CA MET A 1 15.17 26.33 -5.94
C MET A 1 13.77 26.92 -6.14
N ILE A 2 13.55 27.80 -7.13
CA ILE A 2 12.24 28.43 -7.36
C ILE A 2 11.16 27.39 -7.71
N ALA A 3 11.46 26.48 -8.65
CA ALA A 3 10.52 25.44 -9.09
C ALA A 3 10.09 24.49 -7.96
N GLU A 4 10.97 24.19 -7.01
CA GLU A 4 10.69 23.32 -5.86
C GLU A 4 9.76 24.04 -4.86
N ILE A 5 9.94 25.36 -4.68
CA ILE A 5 9.06 26.19 -3.87
C ILE A 5 7.68 26.30 -4.54
N GLU A 6 7.62 26.51 -5.85
CA GLU A 6 6.36 26.54 -6.60
C GLU A 6 5.59 25.22 -6.49
N LYS A 7 6.27 24.08 -6.65
CA LYS A 7 5.69 22.75 -6.44
C LYS A 7 5.15 22.56 -5.03
N TYR A 8 5.90 23.01 -4.02
CA TYR A 8 5.43 22.94 -2.62
C TYR A 8 4.15 23.75 -2.42
N ILE A 9 4.09 24.96 -2.96
CA ILE A 9 2.90 25.83 -2.89
C ILE A 9 1.70 25.16 -3.58
N GLU A 10 1.92 24.57 -4.75
CA GLU A 10 0.89 23.83 -5.49
C GLU A 10 0.34 22.65 -4.69
N ILE A 11 1.21 21.82 -4.11
CA ILE A 11 0.82 20.68 -3.26
C ILE A 11 0.03 21.16 -2.04
N GLN A 12 0.50 22.20 -1.37
CA GLN A 12 -0.19 22.75 -0.20
C GLN A 12 -1.59 23.30 -0.56
N ASN A 13 -1.72 23.93 -1.73
CA ASN A 13 -3.00 24.44 -2.20
C ASN A 13 -3.97 23.35 -2.63
N ASN A 14 -3.49 22.21 -3.11
CA ASN A 14 -4.32 21.11 -3.61
C ASN A 14 -4.37 19.91 -2.65
N ILE A 15 -3.94 20.08 -1.40
CA ILE A 15 -3.83 18.98 -0.44
C ILE A 15 -5.17 18.27 -0.19
N ASP A 16 -6.29 18.97 -0.29
CA ASP A 16 -7.61 18.37 -0.11
C ASP A 16 -7.99 17.40 -1.23
N GLU A 17 -7.59 17.68 -2.47
CA GLU A 17 -7.77 16.78 -3.61
C GLU A 17 -6.78 15.61 -3.53
N VAL A 18 -5.52 15.89 -3.19
CA VAL A 18 -4.47 14.87 -3.02
C VAL A 18 -4.90 13.82 -1.98
N LEU A 19 -5.47 14.26 -0.86
CA LEU A 19 -5.94 13.35 0.19
C LEU A 19 -7.23 12.61 -0.17
N LYS A 20 -8.11 13.18 -1.00
CA LYS A 20 -9.32 12.49 -1.50
C LYS A 20 -8.98 11.42 -2.53
N ASN A 21 -7.98 11.67 -3.38
CA ASN A 21 -7.53 10.74 -4.41
C ASN A 21 -6.55 9.68 -3.87
N SER A 22 -6.15 9.80 -2.61
CA SER A 22 -5.34 8.80 -1.92
C SER A 22 -6.08 7.47 -1.79
N PRO A 23 -5.39 6.32 -1.93
CA PRO A 23 -5.99 5.00 -1.72
C PRO A 23 -6.32 4.72 -0.24
N PHE A 24 -5.95 5.61 0.67
CA PHE A 24 -6.14 5.43 2.11
C PHE A 24 -7.35 6.20 2.64
N LYS A 25 -8.04 5.61 3.62
CA LYS A 25 -9.13 6.27 4.33
C LYS A 25 -8.61 7.47 5.12
N MET A 26 -9.37 8.56 5.11
CA MET A 26 -9.01 9.78 5.85
C MET A 26 -8.74 9.53 7.35
N SER A 27 -9.50 8.63 7.98
CA SER A 27 -9.27 8.23 9.37
C SER A 27 -7.87 7.66 9.62
N TYR A 28 -7.36 6.85 8.69
CA TYR A 28 -6.03 6.25 8.76
C TYR A 28 -4.95 7.31 8.60
N ILE A 29 -5.12 8.24 7.65
CA ILE A 29 -4.20 9.35 7.42
C ILE A 29 -4.12 10.24 8.67
N ILE A 30 -5.27 10.57 9.27
CA ILE A 30 -5.34 11.37 10.50
C ILE A 30 -4.59 10.67 11.64
N GLU A 31 -4.83 9.38 11.85
CA GLU A 31 -4.15 8.60 12.90
C GLU A 31 -2.63 8.60 12.71
N LYS A 32 -2.14 8.35 11.49
CA LYS A 32 -0.72 8.32 11.17
C LYS A 32 -0.04 9.69 11.18
N SER A 33 -0.80 10.76 10.91
CA SER A 33 -0.28 12.13 11.00
C SER A 33 0.07 12.56 12.42
N GLY A 34 -0.49 11.91 13.46
CA GLY A 34 -0.34 12.33 14.86
C GLY A 34 -1.11 13.61 15.22
N ILE A 35 -1.86 14.19 14.27
CA ILE A 35 -2.65 15.39 14.49
C ILE A 35 -4.02 14.99 15.06
N LYS A 36 -4.46 15.69 16.12
CA LYS A 36 -5.81 15.50 16.65
C LYS A 36 -6.86 15.76 15.56
N LYS A 37 -7.85 14.87 15.45
CA LYS A 37 -8.90 14.91 14.42
C LYS A 37 -9.53 16.31 14.20
N PRO A 38 -9.94 17.08 15.23
CA PRO A 38 -10.48 18.43 15.03
C PRO A 38 -9.47 19.39 14.41
N THR A 39 -8.21 19.34 14.87
CA THR A 39 -7.12 20.16 14.36
C THR A 39 -6.78 19.81 12.91
N PHE A 40 -6.81 18.52 12.57
CA PHE A 40 -6.57 18.06 11.21
C PHE A 40 -7.60 18.66 10.24
N PHE A 41 -8.89 18.56 10.55
CA PHE A 41 -9.94 19.13 9.69
C PHE A 41 -9.89 20.66 9.61
N LYS A 42 -9.53 21.34 10.72
CA LYS A 42 -9.30 22.78 10.70
C LYS A 42 -8.14 23.15 9.75
N LYS A 43 -7.01 22.47 9.87
CA LYS A 43 -5.83 22.65 9.01
C LYS A 43 -6.12 22.33 7.55
N LEU A 44 -6.92 21.29 7.29
CA LEU A 44 -7.36 20.93 5.94
C LEU A 44 -8.21 22.02 5.31
N LYS A 45 -9.16 22.60 6.05
CA LYS A 45 -9.98 23.72 5.58
C LYS A 45 -9.16 24.99 5.36
N GLU A 46 -8.21 25.26 6.24
CA GLU A 46 -7.35 26.45 6.19
C GLU A 46 -6.14 26.29 5.25
N LYS A 47 -5.86 25.08 4.76
CA LYS A 47 -4.68 24.72 3.96
C LYS A 47 -3.35 25.10 4.65
N ARG A 48 -3.30 24.95 5.98
CA ARG A 48 -2.18 25.37 6.85
C ARG A 48 -1.53 24.18 7.59
N PHE A 49 -1.08 23.21 6.81
CA PHE A 49 -0.18 22.17 7.32
C PHE A 49 1.25 22.71 7.40
N THR A 50 2.02 22.26 8.37
CA THR A 50 3.47 22.52 8.40
C THR A 50 4.17 21.61 7.38
N PRO A 51 5.37 21.98 6.90
CA PRO A 51 6.14 21.12 6.01
C PRO A 51 6.39 19.72 6.59
N GLU A 52 6.61 19.63 7.90
CA GLU A 52 6.80 18.37 8.63
C GLU A 52 5.53 17.51 8.64
N GLU A 53 4.37 18.11 8.89
CA GLU A 53 3.08 17.43 8.83
C GLU A 53 2.80 16.90 7.41
N LEU A 54 3.05 17.72 6.37
CA LEU A 54 2.91 17.32 4.97
C LEU A 54 3.88 16.18 4.61
N LEU A 55 5.09 16.17 5.17
CA LEU A 55 6.04 15.09 4.95
C LEU A 55 5.59 13.76 5.59
N VAL A 56 4.97 13.79 6.77
CA VAL A 56 4.41 12.59 7.40
C VAL A 56 3.21 12.07 6.62
N ILE A 57 2.33 12.99 6.20
CA ILE A 57 1.14 12.67 5.42
C ILE A 57 1.54 12.07 4.06
N SER A 58 2.48 12.69 3.33
CA SER A 58 2.98 12.19 2.04
C SER A 58 3.54 10.77 2.16
N LYS A 59 4.38 10.49 3.16
CA LYS A 59 4.89 9.13 3.42
C LYS A 59 3.80 8.10 3.72
N THR A 60 2.64 8.54 4.20
CA THR A 60 1.49 7.67 4.51
C THR A 60 0.67 7.39 3.25
N ILE A 61 0.47 8.39 2.39
CA ILE A 61 -0.34 8.27 1.17
C ILE A 61 0.45 7.71 -0.02
N GLU A 62 1.77 7.89 -0.03
CA GLU A 62 2.63 7.26 -1.02
C GLU A 62 2.59 5.76 -0.81
N VAL A 63 2.02 5.06 -1.79
CA VAL A 63 2.04 3.61 -1.83
C VAL A 63 3.50 3.21 -1.99
N LYS A 64 4.13 2.81 -0.89
CA LYS A 64 5.43 2.14 -0.98
C LYS A 64 5.23 0.90 -1.85
N PRO A 65 5.96 0.77 -2.97
CA PRO A 65 5.93 -0.45 -3.74
C PRO A 65 6.49 -1.54 -2.82
N TRP A 66 5.61 -2.44 -2.33
CA TRP A 66 5.95 -3.48 -1.35
C TRP A 66 6.92 -4.52 -1.92
N ARG A 67 7.20 -4.43 -3.22
CA ARG A 67 8.27 -5.06 -3.97
C ARG A 67 8.76 -4.01 -4.95
N ASN A 68 10.00 -4.08 -5.40
CA ASN A 68 10.49 -3.26 -6.52
C ASN A 68 9.77 -3.56 -7.85
N GLU A 69 8.64 -4.27 -7.80
CA GLU A 69 7.79 -4.59 -8.92
C GLU A 69 7.02 -3.34 -9.30
N THR A 70 7.28 -2.82 -10.50
CA THR A 70 6.54 -1.69 -11.04
C THR A 70 5.08 -2.11 -11.31
N LYS A 71 4.19 -1.11 -11.45
CA LYS A 71 2.79 -1.37 -11.82
C LYS A 71 2.71 -2.18 -13.11
N GLU A 72 3.61 -1.93 -14.06
CA GLU A 72 3.71 -2.66 -15.32
C GLU A 72 4.07 -4.13 -15.12
N GLU A 73 5.08 -4.44 -14.30
CA GLU A 73 5.51 -5.81 -14.03
C GLU A 73 4.41 -6.65 -13.37
N THR A 74 3.69 -6.06 -12.42
CA THR A 74 2.53 -6.70 -11.78
C THR A 74 1.48 -7.04 -12.83
N LEU A 75 1.15 -6.10 -13.71
CA LEU A 75 0.15 -6.29 -14.74
C LEU A 75 0.56 -7.36 -15.77
N GLU A 76 1.84 -7.43 -16.09
CA GLU A 76 2.41 -8.45 -16.97
C GLU A 76 2.35 -9.85 -16.33
N SER A 77 2.67 -9.96 -15.03
CA SER A 77 2.55 -11.22 -14.29
C SER A 77 1.11 -11.76 -14.27
N LEU A 78 0.12 -10.87 -14.14
CA LEU A 78 -1.30 -11.23 -14.17
C LEU A 78 -1.71 -11.72 -15.56
N ARG A 79 -1.32 -11.03 -16.63
CA ARG A 79 -1.58 -11.45 -18.02
C ARG A 79 -0.97 -12.81 -18.32
N LYS A 80 0.27 -13.05 -17.87
CA LYS A 80 0.93 -14.35 -18.02
C LYS A 80 0.17 -15.44 -17.28
N THR A 81 -0.28 -15.18 -16.06
CA THR A 81 -1.09 -16.11 -15.28
C THR A 81 -2.40 -16.45 -16.00
N GLU A 82 -3.09 -15.47 -16.59
CA GLU A 82 -4.29 -15.72 -17.39
C GLU A 82 -4.00 -16.58 -18.63
N GLN A 83 -2.87 -16.35 -19.31
CA GLN A 83 -2.45 -17.16 -20.45
C GLN A 83 -2.11 -18.58 -20.03
N ASP A 84 -1.39 -18.76 -18.92
CA ASP A 84 -1.05 -20.08 -18.39
C ASP A 84 -2.32 -20.85 -18.00
N PHE A 85 -3.32 -20.16 -17.43
CA PHE A 85 -4.64 -20.76 -17.17
C PHE A 85 -5.35 -21.18 -18.47
N LYS A 86 -5.39 -20.31 -19.49
CA LYS A 86 -5.96 -20.65 -20.81
C LYS A 86 -5.23 -21.81 -21.50
N ASN A 87 -3.92 -21.92 -21.29
CA ASN A 87 -3.08 -22.99 -21.83
C ASN A 87 -3.13 -24.27 -20.97
N GLY A 88 -3.99 -24.33 -19.95
CA GLY A 88 -4.15 -25.51 -19.10
C GLY A 88 -2.99 -25.76 -18.14
N LYS A 89 -2.07 -24.79 -17.95
CA LYS A 89 -0.94 -24.87 -17.01
C LYS A 89 -1.34 -24.51 -15.57
N GLY A 90 -2.59 -24.80 -15.20
CA GLY A 90 -3.07 -24.68 -13.83
C GLY A 90 -2.78 -25.95 -13.03
N ILE A 91 -2.79 -25.82 -11.70
CA ILE A 91 -2.75 -26.98 -10.80
C ILE A 91 -4.16 -27.19 -10.26
N PRO A 92 -4.70 -28.43 -10.27
CA PRO A 92 -6.00 -28.72 -9.65
C PRO A 92 -6.02 -28.33 -8.17
N GLY A 93 -7.13 -27.77 -7.71
CA GLY A 93 -7.27 -27.32 -6.33
C GLY A 93 -7.08 -28.44 -5.30
N GLU A 94 -7.45 -29.67 -5.64
CA GLU A 94 -7.26 -30.86 -4.81
C GLU A 94 -5.76 -31.14 -4.56
N THR A 95 -4.92 -31.04 -5.58
CA THR A 95 -3.47 -31.19 -5.47
C THR A 95 -2.87 -30.11 -4.57
N VAL A 96 -3.33 -28.87 -4.72
CA VAL A 96 -2.88 -27.74 -3.87
C VAL A 96 -3.24 -27.99 -2.40
N LEU A 97 -4.46 -28.47 -2.13
CA LEU A 97 -4.92 -28.78 -0.78
C LEU A 97 -4.13 -29.92 -0.14
N GLU A 98 -3.80 -30.96 -0.91
CA GLU A 98 -2.99 -32.08 -0.45
C GLU A 98 -1.56 -31.62 -0.10
N ASP A 99 -0.93 -30.82 -0.96
CA ASP A 99 0.40 -30.25 -0.72
C ASP A 99 0.41 -29.32 0.50
N MET A 100 -0.64 -28.52 0.69
CA MET A 100 -0.79 -27.68 1.89
C MET A 100 -0.90 -28.52 3.16
N ARG A 101 -1.66 -29.61 3.15
CA ARG A 101 -1.76 -30.53 4.30
C ARG A 101 -0.39 -31.13 4.64
N LYS A 102 0.31 -31.68 3.64
CA LYS A 102 1.68 -32.23 3.81
C LYS A 102 2.65 -31.21 4.39
N ARG A 103 2.59 -29.95 3.92
CA ARG A 103 3.42 -28.86 4.47
C ARG A 103 3.11 -28.60 5.95
N ILE A 104 1.83 -28.52 6.32
CA ILE A 104 1.41 -28.28 7.71
C ILE A 104 1.82 -29.44 8.62
N GLU A 105 1.65 -30.68 8.18
CA GLU A 105 2.08 -31.87 8.92
C GLU A 105 3.59 -31.88 9.15
N LYS A 106 4.38 -31.63 8.09
CA LYS A 106 5.83 -31.48 8.21
C LYS A 106 6.24 -30.41 9.23
N TYR A 107 5.59 -29.23 9.21
CA TYR A 107 5.88 -28.18 10.19
C TYR A 107 5.58 -28.61 11.63
N LYS A 108 4.53 -29.41 11.85
CA LYS A 108 4.21 -29.96 13.17
C LYS A 108 5.25 -30.98 13.63
N ASP A 109 5.66 -31.87 12.74
CA ASP A 109 6.68 -32.88 13.04
C ASP A 109 8.05 -32.25 13.32
N ASP A 110 8.44 -31.24 12.54
CA ASP A 110 9.67 -30.48 12.75
C ASP A 110 9.62 -29.69 14.07
N ALA A 111 8.47 -29.14 14.45
CA ALA A 111 8.30 -28.46 15.75
C ALA A 111 8.39 -29.44 16.94
N LEU A 112 7.87 -30.67 16.79
CA LEU A 112 7.92 -31.72 17.81
C LEU A 112 9.30 -32.35 17.97
N ARG A 113 10.12 -32.37 16.90
CA ARG A 113 11.51 -32.87 16.94
C ARG A 113 12.51 -31.89 17.56
N ASN A 114 12.13 -30.63 17.74
CA ASN A 114 12.96 -29.58 18.32
C ASN A 114 12.61 -29.28 19.81
N ILE A 115 11.86 -30.17 20.47
CA ILE A 115 11.56 -30.20 21.91
C ILE A 115 12.23 -31.44 22.50
#